data_AF-A0A354FPC1-F1
#
_entry.id   AF-A0A354FPC1-F1
#
_cell.length_a   1.000
_cell.length_b   1.000
_cell.length_c   1.000
_cell.angle_alpha   90.00
_cell.angle_beta   90.00
_cell.angle_gamma   90.00
#
_symmetry.space_group_name_H-M   'P 1'
#
loop_
_entity.id
_entity.type
_entity.pdbx_description
1 polymer ?
#
loop_
_entity_poly.entity_id
_entity_poly.type
_entity_poly.pdbx_seq_one_letter_code
_entity_poly.pdbx_strand_id
1 'polypeptide(L)'
;MDSFAPEKITLENGVNTRVLYAAGNDPWFEEKVQRLYGVKETPTIANGHPLVAKILAPNQRPWQVTSDLSGFWERGFTQMKKDLAGRYPKHNWEGGRRS
;
A
#
# COMPACT_ATOMS: atom_id res chain seq x y z
N MET A 1 8.31 -20.84 -19.32
CA MET A 1 6.96 -20.25 -19.27
C MET A 1 6.80 -19.65 -17.88
N ASP A 2 7.49 -18.56 -17.55
CA ASP A 2 7.74 -18.23 -16.12
C ASP A 2 7.80 -16.72 -15.87
N SER A 3 6.84 -15.93 -16.37
CA SER A 3 6.85 -14.47 -16.14
C SER A 3 5.48 -13.83 -15.90
N PHE A 4 4.52 -14.59 -15.36
CA PHE A 4 3.19 -14.04 -15.04
C PHE A 4 3.02 -13.59 -13.58
N ALA A 5 4.00 -13.84 -12.71
CA ALA A 5 3.98 -13.46 -11.31
C ALA A 5 5.27 -12.68 -10.95
N PRO A 6 5.28 -11.34 -11.10
CA PRO A 6 6.45 -10.56 -10.74
C PRO A 6 6.72 -10.64 -9.23
N GLU A 7 7.95 -10.97 -8.84
CA GLU A 7 8.34 -10.95 -7.42
C GLU A 7 8.38 -9.54 -6.84
N LYS A 8 8.63 -8.54 -7.68
CA LYS A 8 8.71 -7.13 -7.31
C LYS A 8 8.04 -6.26 -8.36
N ILE A 9 7.44 -5.17 -7.90
CA ILE A 9 6.91 -4.12 -8.76
C ILE A 9 7.44 -2.76 -8.31
N THR A 10 7.48 -1.83 -9.25
CA THR A 10 7.76 -0.43 -8.99
C THR A 10 6.43 0.31 -8.93
N LEU A 11 6.16 0.96 -7.80
CA LEU A 11 5.00 1.83 -7.63
C LEU A 11 5.18 3.14 -8.40
N GLU A 12 4.10 3.90 -8.59
CA GLU A 12 4.09 5.18 -9.32
C GLU A 12 5.11 6.18 -8.79
N ASN A 13 5.41 6.14 -7.48
CA ASN A 13 6.38 7.01 -6.83
C ASN A 13 7.83 6.50 -6.89
N GLY A 14 8.11 5.46 -7.69
CA GLY A 14 9.44 4.85 -7.83
C GLY A 14 9.82 3.87 -6.71
N VAL A 15 8.94 3.66 -5.72
CA VAL A 15 9.19 2.68 -4.65
C VAL A 15 9.11 1.26 -5.20
N ASN A 16 10.17 0.49 -4.96
CA ASN A 16 10.14 -0.94 -5.20
C ASN A 16 9.53 -1.67 -4.00
N THR A 17 8.53 -2.51 -4.27
CA THR A 17 7.88 -3.38 -3.28
C THR A 17 7.83 -4.82 -3.77
N ARG A 18 7.77 -5.77 -2.82
CA ARG A 18 7.67 -7.21 -3.10
C ARG A 18 6.20 -7.59 -3.21
N VAL A 19 5.88 -8.36 -4.24
CA VAL A 19 4.57 -9.00 -4.37
C VAL A 19 4.62 -10.36 -3.68
N LEU A 20 3.62 -10.62 -2.87
CA LEU A 20 3.43 -11.84 -2.11
C LEU A 20 2.27 -12.62 -2.71
N TYR A 21 2.46 -13.93 -2.81
CA TYR A 21 1.52 -14.87 -3.39
C TYR A 21 1.25 -15.98 -2.38
N ALA A 22 -0.02 -16.30 -2.17
CA ALA A 22 -0.43 -17.48 -1.40
C ALA A 22 -1.56 -18.18 -2.14
N ALA A 23 -1.58 -19.52 -2.07
CA ALA A 23 -2.63 -20.31 -2.69
C ALA A 23 -4.02 -19.86 -2.19
N GLY A 24 -4.94 -19.63 -3.12
CA GLY A 24 -6.31 -19.21 -2.82
C GLY A 24 -6.48 -17.76 -2.34
N ASN A 25 -5.44 -16.92 -2.43
CA ASN A 25 -5.51 -15.50 -2.10
C ASN A 25 -5.11 -14.64 -3.29
N ASP A 26 -5.70 -13.45 -3.39
CA ASP A 26 -5.24 -12.43 -4.32
C ASP A 26 -3.81 -12.00 -3.96
N PRO A 27 -2.94 -11.77 -4.95
CA PRO A 27 -1.59 -11.30 -4.73
C PRO A 27 -1.61 -9.92 -4.05
N TRP A 28 -0.69 -9.71 -3.13
CA TRP A 28 -0.67 -8.49 -2.33
C TRP A 28 0.74 -7.95 -2.15
N PHE A 29 0.85 -6.69 -1.75
CA PHE A 29 2.10 -6.11 -1.26
C PHE A 29 1.90 -5.54 0.14
N GLU A 30 2.99 -5.44 0.89
CA GLU A 30 3.01 -4.97 2.27
C GLU A 30 3.93 -3.76 2.37
N GLU A 31 3.38 -2.59 2.68
CA GLU A 31 4.18 -1.36 2.76
C GLU A 31 3.71 -0.41 3.85
N LYS A 32 4.68 0.32 4.43
CA LYS A 32 4.39 1.43 5.34
C LYS A 32 3.67 2.53 4.59
N VAL A 33 2.71 3.18 5.23
CA VAL A 33 1.95 4.31 4.65
C VAL A 33 2.86 5.39 4.04
N GLN A 34 4.03 5.67 4.63
CA GLN A 34 4.98 6.66 4.10
C GLN A 34 5.59 6.27 2.76
N ARG A 35 5.79 4.97 2.51
CA ARG A 35 6.33 4.48 1.25
C ARG A 35 5.28 4.49 0.13
N LEU A 36 4.00 4.67 0.49
CA LEU A 36 2.90 4.79 -0.46
C LEU A 36 2.55 6.24 -0.79
N TYR A 37 3.22 7.22 -0.17
CA TYR A 37 3.00 8.63 -0.51
C TYR A 37 3.29 8.90 -1.99
N GLY A 38 2.32 9.52 -2.66
CA GLY A 38 2.34 9.78 -4.10
C GLY A 38 1.85 8.62 -4.98
N VAL A 39 1.48 7.47 -4.40
CA VAL A 39 0.87 6.34 -5.14
C VAL A 39 -0.64 6.48 -5.04
N LYS A 40 -1.32 6.82 -6.14
CA LYS A 40 -2.75 7.17 -6.10
C LYS A 40 -3.62 5.94 -6.29
N GLU A 41 -3.23 5.08 -7.23
CA GLU A 41 -3.99 3.90 -7.61
C GLU A 41 -3.32 2.61 -7.16
N THR A 42 -4.14 1.57 -7.03
CA THR A 42 -3.64 0.23 -6.73
C THR A 42 -2.91 -0.32 -7.95
N PRO A 43 -1.64 -0.71 -7.84
CA PRO A 43 -0.91 -1.29 -8.97
C PRO A 43 -1.56 -2.60 -9.41
N THR A 44 -1.54 -2.84 -10.72
CA THR A 44 -1.96 -4.11 -11.32
C THR A 44 -0.74 -4.92 -11.74
N ILE A 45 -0.85 -6.25 -11.66
CA ILE A 45 0.11 -7.19 -12.23
C ILE A 45 -0.48 -7.85 -13.48
N ALA A 46 0.26 -8.80 -14.06
CA ALA A 46 -0.05 -9.53 -15.29
C ALA A 46 -1.54 -9.63 -15.65
N ASN A 47 -1.88 -9.29 -16.90
CA ASN A 47 -3.24 -9.27 -17.44
C ASN A 47 -4.23 -8.35 -16.68
N GLY A 48 -3.74 -7.32 -15.99
CA GLY A 48 -4.58 -6.33 -15.33
C GLY A 48 -5.16 -6.79 -13.99
N HIS A 49 -4.61 -7.85 -13.39
CA HIS A 49 -5.07 -8.33 -12.10
C HIS A 49 -4.65 -7.34 -10.99
N PRO A 50 -5.59 -6.75 -10.23
CA PRO A 50 -5.26 -5.76 -9.21
C PRO A 50 -4.56 -6.43 -8.02
N LEU A 51 -3.54 -5.76 -7.47
CA LEU A 51 -2.95 -6.19 -6.21
C LEU A 51 -3.82 -5.80 -5.02
N VAL A 52 -3.64 -6.50 -3.91
CA VAL A 52 -4.13 -6.05 -2.61
C VAL A 52 -3.02 -5.28 -1.88
N ALA A 53 -3.33 -4.08 -1.39
CA ALA A 53 -2.44 -3.27 -0.57
C ALA A 53 -2.67 -3.58 0.92
N LYS A 54 -1.66 -4.15 1.58
CA LYS A 54 -1.61 -4.25 3.05
C LYS A 54 -0.81 -3.07 3.60
N ILE A 55 -1.54 -2.08 4.12
CA ILE A 55 -0.98 -0.82 4.58
C ILE A 55 -0.55 -1.00 6.03
N LEU A 56 0.76 -0.90 6.25
CA LEU A 56 1.39 -1.10 7.53
C LEU A 56 1.46 0.21 8.33
N ALA A 57 1.15 0.11 9.61
CA ALA A 57 1.45 1.15 10.59
C ALA A 57 2.97 1.29 10.80
N PRO A 58 3.45 2.36 11.48
CA PRO A 58 4.88 2.58 11.70
C PRO A 58 5.60 1.41 12.41
N ASN A 59 4.88 0.62 13.21
CA ASN A 59 5.35 -0.58 13.90
C ASN A 59 5.34 -1.87 13.04
N GLN A 60 5.14 -1.76 11.71
CA GLN A 60 5.09 -2.91 10.78
C GLN A 60 3.91 -3.86 10.95
N ARG A 61 2.89 -3.47 11.73
CA ARG A 61 1.65 -4.24 11.78
C ARG A 61 0.68 -3.77 10.69
N PRO A 62 -0.02 -4.69 10.00
CA PRO A 62 -1.11 -4.32 9.11
C PRO A 62 -2.16 -3.50 9.87
N TRP A 63 -2.50 -2.33 9.32
CA TRP A 63 -3.58 -1.49 9.84
C TRP A 63 -4.83 -1.62 8.97
N GLN A 64 -4.66 -1.63 7.65
CA GLN A 64 -5.75 -1.88 6.70
C GLN A 64 -5.26 -2.72 5.53
N VAL A 65 -6.16 -3.56 5.01
CA VAL A 65 -5.99 -4.35 3.79
C VAL A 65 -7.03 -3.85 2.80
N THR A 66 -6.63 -3.44 1.60
CA THR A 66 -7.54 -2.87 0.59
C THR A 66 -7.06 -3.18 -0.82
N SER A 67 -7.98 -3.46 -1.74
CA SER A 67 -7.72 -3.46 -3.19
C SER A 67 -7.98 -2.09 -3.83
N ASP A 68 -8.56 -1.15 -3.08
CA ASP A 68 -8.82 0.23 -3.49
C ASP A 68 -7.93 1.17 -2.66
N LEU A 69 -6.75 1.50 -3.21
CA LEU A 69 -5.82 2.44 -2.62
C LEU A 69 -6.33 3.89 -2.72
N SER A 70 -7.12 4.19 -3.76
CA SER A 70 -7.70 5.53 -3.96
C SER A 70 -8.68 5.88 -2.82
N GLY A 71 -9.60 4.97 -2.50
CA GLY A 71 -10.54 5.12 -1.38
C GLY A 71 -9.84 5.10 -0.02
N PHE A 72 -8.71 4.42 0.11
CA PHE A 72 -7.87 4.55 1.30
C PHE A 72 -7.36 5.98 1.46
N TRP A 73 -6.83 6.64 0.43
CA TRP A 73 -6.35 8.01 0.57
C TRP A 73 -7.47 9.00 0.87
N GLU A 74 -8.65 8.82 0.27
CA GLU A 74 -9.81 9.68 0.51
C GLU A 74 -10.33 9.59 1.95
N ARG A 75 -10.44 8.37 2.49
CA ARG A 75 -11.14 8.12 3.77
C ARG A 75 -10.28 7.41 4.81
N GLY A 76 -9.59 6.34 4.41
CA GLY A 76 -8.78 5.49 5.29
C GLY A 76 -7.60 6.21 5.95
N PHE A 77 -6.85 7.02 5.20
CA PHE A 77 -5.68 7.75 5.71
C PHE A 77 -6.04 8.74 6.82
N THR A 78 -7.19 9.42 6.69
CA THR A 78 -7.69 10.32 7.72
C THR A 78 -7.97 9.57 9.03
N GLN A 79 -8.56 8.38 8.95
CA GLN A 79 -8.80 7.54 10.13
C GLN A 79 -7.49 7.00 10.72
N MET A 80 -6.57 6.52 9.88
CA MET A 80 -5.25 6.07 10.31
C MET A 80 -4.49 7.17 11.07
N LYS A 81 -4.50 8.41 10.54
CA LYS A 81 -3.88 9.56 11.18
C LYS A 81 -4.50 9.83 12.55
N LYS A 82 -5.83 9.78 12.70
CA LYS A 82 -6.50 9.95 14.01
C LYS A 82 -6.06 8.89 15.03
N ASP A 83 -5.97 7.63 14.61
CA ASP A 83 -5.67 6.51 15.51
C ASP A 83 -4.19 6.45 15.94
N LEU A 84 -3.30 6.88 15.05
CA LEU A 84 -1.86 6.64 15.15
C LEU A 84 -1.04 7.91 15.38
N ALA A 85 -1.49 9.10 14.98
CA ALA A 85 -0.66 10.32 15.09
C ALA A 85 -0.26 10.64 16.54
N GLY A 86 -1.17 10.41 17.50
CA GLY A 86 -0.84 10.58 18.93
C GLY A 86 0.20 9.59 19.44
N ARG A 87 0.22 8.36 18.90
CA ARG A 87 1.19 7.30 19.27
C ARG A 87 2.53 7.46 18.55
N TYR A 88 2.54 8.10 17.38
CA TYR A 88 3.73 8.30 16.55
C TYR A 88 3.87 9.77 16.13
N PRO A 89 4.21 10.68 17.06
CA PRO A 89 4.31 12.12 16.80
C PRO A 89 5.48 12.49 15.88
N LYS A 90 6.54 11.67 15.83
CA LYS A 90 7.69 11.86 14.94
C LYS A 90 7.45 11.37 13.51
N HIS A 91 6.31 10.74 13.25
CA HIS A 91 5.98 10.22 11.92
C HIS A 91 5.46 11.35 11.05
N ASN A 92 5.97 11.48 9.82
CA ASN A 92 5.43 12.44 8.85
C ASN A 92 4.06 11.93 8.39
N TRP A 93 3.00 12.73 8.63
CA TRP A 93 1.60 12.45 8.27
C TRP A 93 1.05 13.40 7.19
N GLU A 94 1.92 14.07 6.43
CA GLU A 94 1.54 15.06 5.42
C GLU A 94 1.49 14.49 3.99
N GLY A 95 2.12 13.34 3.76
CA GLY A 95 2.34 12.83 2.41
C GLY A 95 1.14 12.19 1.71
N GLY A 96 0.01 11.98 2.39
CA GLY A 96 -1.22 11.45 1.78
C GLY A 96 -1.92 12.44 0.83
N ARG A 97 -1.43 13.67 0.69
CA ARG A 97 -2.12 14.78 0.01
C ARG A 97 -1.30 15.50 -1.06
N ARG A 98 -0.27 14.88 -1.63
CA ARG A 98 0.40 15.46 -2.81
C ARG A 98 -0.28 15.00 -4.09
N SER A 99 -1.22 15.85 -4.52
CA SER A 99 -1.74 15.93 -5.89
C SER A 99 -0.62 16.18 -6.88
#